data_AF-A0A8C9USK7-F1
#
_entry.id   AF-A0A8C9USK7-F1
#
_cell.length_a   1.000
_cell.length_b   1.000
_cell.length_c   1.000
_cell.angle_alpha   90.00
_cell.angle_beta   90.00
_cell.angle_gamma   90.00
#
_symmetry.space_group_name_H-M   'P 1'
#
loop_
_entity.id
_entity.type
_entity.pdbx_description
1 polymer ?
#
loop_
_entity_poly.entity_id
_entity_poly.type
_entity_poly.pdbx_seq_one_letter_code
_entity_poly.pdbx_strand_id
1 'polypeptide(L)'
;LPPIPCPLASSVVFRHGCPPLVCPHSSSCRLFFPEDPVKIVRGQGQYLYDEQGGEYIDCINNVAHVGHCHPLVVQAAHEQNQVLNTNSRYLHDNIVDYAQRLSETLPEKLCVFYFLNSGSKKGAKK
;
A
#
# COMPACT_ATOMS: atom_id res chain seq x y z
N LEU A 1 28.33 26.95 9.01
CA LEU A 1 26.97 26.87 9.57
C LEU A 1 26.53 25.42 9.47
N PRO A 2 26.48 24.67 10.59
CA PRO A 2 26.01 23.29 10.54
C PRO A 2 24.51 23.25 10.19
N PRO A 3 24.06 22.25 9.40
CA PRO A 3 22.66 22.10 9.04
C PRO A 3 21.82 21.78 10.28
N ILE A 4 20.68 22.45 10.37
CA ILE A 4 19.70 22.34 11.45
C ILE A 4 19.05 20.94 11.39
N PRO A 5 19.00 20.17 12.50
CA PRO A 5 18.27 18.92 12.53
C PRO A 5 16.76 19.18 12.44
N CYS A 6 16.11 18.55 11.47
CA CYS A 6 14.66 18.57 11.31
C CYS A 6 14.02 17.62 12.34
N PRO A 7 13.08 18.06 13.20
CA PRO A 7 12.61 17.28 14.32
C PRO A 7 11.31 16.53 13.97
N LEU A 8 11.32 15.54 13.07
CA LEU A 8 10.13 14.69 12.83
C LEU A 8 10.52 13.29 12.35
N ALA A 9 11.07 12.46 13.25
CA ALA A 9 11.08 11.01 13.09
C ALA A 9 11.26 10.36 14.46
N SER A 10 10.20 10.40 15.28
CA SER A 10 10.11 9.61 16.50
C SER A 10 9.01 8.59 16.31
N SER A 11 9.33 7.51 15.60
CA SER A 11 8.49 6.31 15.54
C SER A 11 9.34 5.16 16.05
N VAL A 12 9.26 4.97 17.36
CA VAL A 12 9.98 3.97 18.11
C VAL A 12 9.35 2.60 17.85
N VAL A 13 10.02 1.77 17.05
CA VAL A 13 9.81 0.31 17.07
C VAL A 13 11.03 -0.26 17.80
N PHE A 14 10.88 -0.52 19.10
CA PHE A 14 11.98 -1.08 19.88
C PHE A 14 12.16 -2.55 19.53
N ARG A 15 13.31 -2.86 18.93
CA ARG A 15 13.95 -4.17 19.07
C ARG A 15 15.42 -3.94 19.44
N HIS A 16 15.85 -4.48 20.58
CA HIS A 16 17.27 -4.52 20.92
C HIS A 16 17.91 -5.71 20.19
N GLY A 17 18.89 -5.43 19.31
CA GLY A 17 19.95 -6.40 18.98
C GLY A 17 19.93 -7.07 17.60
N CYS A 18 19.38 -6.48 16.53
CA CYS A 18 19.49 -7.06 15.19
C CYS A 18 20.67 -6.46 14.39
N PRO A 19 21.50 -7.27 13.71
CA PRO A 19 22.53 -6.75 12.81
C PRO A 19 21.92 -6.12 11.54
N PRO A 20 22.54 -5.08 10.95
CA PRO A 20 21.97 -4.32 9.84
C PRO A 20 21.85 -5.17 8.56
N LEU A 21 20.67 -5.15 7.96
CA LEU A 21 20.40 -5.76 6.65
C LEU A 21 21.01 -4.91 5.53
N VAL A 22 22.17 -5.31 5.04
CA VAL A 22 22.80 -4.70 3.85
C VAL A 22 22.22 -5.36 2.59
N CYS A 23 21.58 -4.57 1.72
CA CYS A 23 21.14 -5.03 0.40
C CYS A 23 22.37 -5.20 -0.53
N PRO A 24 22.64 -6.38 -1.10
CA PRO A 24 23.89 -6.66 -1.81
C PRO A 24 23.88 -6.28 -3.31
N HIS A 25 23.04 -5.35 -3.78
CA HIS A 25 22.99 -5.04 -5.21
C HIS A 25 22.74 -3.57 -5.58
N SER A 26 23.64 -3.06 -6.44
CA SER A 26 23.56 -1.85 -7.28
C SER A 26 23.47 -0.47 -6.60
N SER A 27 24.47 0.37 -6.86
CA SER A 27 24.59 1.79 -6.47
C SER A 27 23.46 2.71 -6.94
N SER A 28 22.52 2.21 -7.75
CA SER A 28 21.37 2.96 -8.28
C SER A 28 20.10 2.89 -7.41
N CYS A 29 19.99 1.92 -6.49
CA CYS A 29 18.83 1.76 -5.62
C CYS A 29 19.26 1.94 -4.16
N ARG A 30 19.23 3.19 -3.68
CA ARG A 30 19.47 3.50 -2.27
C ARG A 30 18.14 3.55 -1.52
N LEU A 31 17.96 2.61 -0.59
CA LEU A 31 16.87 2.64 0.37
C LEU A 31 17.32 3.48 1.57
N PHE A 32 16.55 4.52 1.90
CA PHE A 32 16.79 5.33 3.09
C PHE A 32 15.98 4.75 4.24
N PHE A 33 16.61 3.88 5.01
CA PHE A 33 16.06 3.40 6.27
C PHE A 33 16.83 3.99 7.45
N PRO A 34 16.18 4.12 8.62
CA PRO A 34 16.89 4.26 9.88
C PRO A 34 17.93 3.14 10.06
N GLU A 35 18.91 3.36 10.93
CA GLU A 35 19.75 2.25 11.39
C GLU A 35 18.83 1.16 11.99
N ASP A 36 18.93 -0.06 11.46
CA ASP A 36 18.09 -1.24 11.76
C ASP A 36 16.63 -1.20 11.23
N PRO A 37 16.41 -1.33 9.90
CA PRO A 37 15.07 -1.46 9.34
C PRO A 37 14.39 -2.77 9.75
N VAL A 38 13.16 -2.67 10.24
CA VAL A 38 12.30 -3.85 10.44
C VAL A 38 11.89 -4.41 9.08
N LYS A 39 12.41 -5.59 8.75
CA LYS A 39 12.08 -6.31 7.52
C LYS A 39 10.84 -7.18 7.70
N ILE A 40 9.72 -6.66 7.22
CA ILE A 40 8.43 -7.35 7.22
C ILE A 40 8.34 -8.31 6.03
N VAL A 41 7.97 -9.57 6.28
CA VAL A 41 7.86 -10.64 5.28
C VAL A 41 6.44 -11.18 5.11
N ARG A 42 5.55 -10.92 6.07
CA ARG A 42 4.14 -11.35 6.02
C ARG A 42 3.25 -10.33 6.71
N GLY A 43 2.00 -10.22 6.25
CA GLY A 43 0.95 -9.46 6.92
C GLY A 43 -0.35 -10.27 6.97
N GLN A 44 -1.15 -10.09 8.02
CA GLN A 44 -2.48 -10.68 8.15
C GLN A 44 -3.35 -9.86 9.09
N GLY A 45 -4.46 -9.34 8.60
CA GLY A 45 -5.35 -8.47 9.38
C GLY A 45 -4.59 -7.22 9.86
N GLN A 46 -4.60 -6.95 11.16
CA GLN A 46 -3.88 -5.82 11.76
C GLN A 46 -2.39 -6.12 12.06
N TYR A 47 -1.88 -7.30 11.71
CA TYR A 47 -0.55 -7.74 12.10
C TYR A 47 0.44 -7.81 10.93
N LEU A 48 1.69 -7.48 11.22
CA LEU A 48 2.86 -7.66 10.38
C LEU A 48 3.86 -8.58 11.07
N TYR A 49 4.58 -9.38 10.30
CA TYR A 49 5.54 -10.36 10.79
C TYR A 49 6.90 -10.14 10.14
N ASP A 50 7.95 -10.08 10.96
CA ASP A 50 9.32 -9.99 10.47
C ASP A 50 9.89 -11.36 10.06
N GLU A 51 11.08 -11.36 9.46
CA GLU A 51 11.75 -12.59 9.01
C GLU A 51 12.19 -13.53 10.15
N GLN A 52 12.17 -13.05 11.39
CA GLN A 52 12.55 -13.78 12.60
C GLN A 52 11.31 -14.26 13.39
N GLY A 53 10.11 -14.06 12.82
CA GLY A 53 8.84 -14.47 13.43
C GLY A 53 8.28 -13.48 14.46
N GLY A 54 8.88 -12.30 14.61
CA GLY A 54 8.35 -11.23 15.45
C GLY A 54 7.03 -10.70 14.91
N GLU A 55 6.03 -10.55 15.78
CA GLU A 55 4.71 -10.03 15.45
C GLU A 55 4.59 -8.56 15.88
N TYR A 56 4.04 -7.74 15.00
CA TYR A 56 3.83 -6.30 15.19
C TYR A 56 2.39 -5.94 14.88
N ILE A 57 1.78 -5.12 15.72
CA ILE A 57 0.48 -4.49 15.41
C ILE A 57 0.70 -3.24 14.54
N ASP A 58 0.03 -3.18 13.40
CA ASP A 58 0.12 -2.07 12.46
C ASP A 58 -0.88 -0.97 12.82
N CYS A 59 -0.37 0.09 13.44
CA CYS A 59 -1.16 1.27 13.84
C CYS A 59 -0.96 2.48 12.91
N ILE A 60 -0.27 2.30 11.77
CA ILE A 60 0.16 3.43 10.91
C ILE A 60 -0.41 3.32 9.51
N ASN A 61 -0.53 2.09 8.99
CA ASN A 61 -0.87 1.87 7.59
C ASN A 61 -2.33 2.22 7.30
N ASN A 62 -2.52 3.18 6.39
CA ASN A 62 -3.83 3.60 5.90
C ASN A 62 -4.15 3.02 4.51
N VAL A 63 -3.29 2.21 3.91
CA VAL A 63 -3.50 1.57 2.59
C VAL A 63 -4.28 0.28 2.77
N ALA A 64 -3.88 -0.55 3.73
CA ALA A 64 -4.52 -1.82 4.07
C ALA A 64 -5.83 -1.60 4.87
N HIS A 65 -6.81 -0.91 4.28
CA HIS A 65 -8.04 -0.47 4.95
C HIS A 65 -8.84 -1.61 5.59
N VAL A 66 -8.88 -2.78 4.95
CA VAL A 66 -9.57 -3.99 5.45
C VAL A 66 -8.61 -4.98 6.10
N GLY A 67 -7.41 -4.52 6.47
CA GLY A 67 -6.33 -5.35 6.98
C GLY A 67 -5.47 -5.98 5.88
N HIS A 68 -4.26 -6.35 6.27
CA HIS A 68 -3.27 -7.00 5.40
C HIS A 68 -3.78 -8.34 4.91
N CYS A 69 -3.60 -8.60 3.61
CA CYS A 69 -3.94 -9.86 2.96
C CYS A 69 -5.37 -10.36 3.23
N HIS A 70 -6.36 -9.44 3.24
CA HIS A 70 -7.75 -9.79 3.49
C HIS A 70 -8.26 -10.85 2.49
N PRO A 71 -8.80 -12.00 2.94
CA PRO A 71 -9.03 -13.17 2.10
C PRO A 71 -9.97 -12.90 0.92
N LEU A 72 -11.06 -12.14 1.15
CA LEU A 72 -12.00 -11.80 0.08
C LEU A 72 -11.38 -10.90 -1.00
N VAL A 73 -10.45 -10.00 -0.63
CA VAL A 73 -9.79 -9.10 -1.59
C VAL A 73 -8.78 -9.88 -2.42
N VAL A 74 -7.99 -10.72 -1.76
CA VAL A 74 -7.00 -11.59 -2.43
C VAL A 74 -7.69 -12.53 -3.40
N GLN A 75 -8.78 -13.18 -2.97
CA GLN A 75 -9.56 -14.08 -3.80
C GLN A 75 -10.14 -13.38 -5.03
N ALA A 76 -10.85 -12.25 -4.85
CA ALA A 76 -11.45 -11.52 -5.97
C ALA A 76 -10.39 -11.03 -6.98
N ALA A 77 -9.23 -10.57 -6.49
CA ALA A 77 -8.13 -10.16 -7.35
C ALA A 77 -7.50 -11.35 -8.09
N HIS A 78 -7.36 -12.50 -7.43
CA HIS A 78 -6.83 -13.71 -8.04
C HIS A 78 -7.75 -14.25 -9.14
N GLU A 79 -9.05 -14.40 -8.84
CA GLU A 79 -10.07 -14.88 -9.77
C GLU A 79 -10.13 -14.00 -11.02
N GLN A 80 -10.18 -12.67 -10.85
CA GLN A 80 -10.20 -11.77 -11.99
C GLN A 80 -8.92 -11.86 -12.84
N ASN A 81 -7.75 -11.98 -12.21
CA ASN A 81 -6.47 -12.09 -12.93
C ASN A 81 -6.33 -13.39 -13.72
N GLN A 82 -7.02 -14.46 -13.32
CA GLN A 82 -7.09 -15.69 -14.11
C GLN A 82 -7.98 -15.57 -15.36
N VAL A 83 -8.91 -14.61 -15.36
CA VAL A 83 -9.85 -14.39 -16.46
C VAL A 83 -9.34 -13.30 -17.41
N LEU A 84 -9.04 -12.11 -16.89
CA LEU A 84 -8.70 -10.94 -17.71
C LEU A 84 -7.97 -9.84 -16.93
N ASN A 85 -6.86 -9.35 -17.50
CA ASN A 85 -6.16 -8.15 -17.05
C ASN A 85 -5.72 -7.32 -18.26
N THR A 86 -6.56 -6.37 -18.67
CA THR A 86 -6.32 -5.50 -19.84
C THR A 86 -6.76 -4.06 -19.59
N ASN A 87 -6.42 -3.16 -20.51
CA ASN A 87 -6.82 -1.76 -20.43
C ASN A 87 -8.31 -1.56 -20.76
N SER A 88 -8.86 -0.42 -20.36
CA SER A 88 -10.29 -0.08 -20.49
C SER A 88 -10.78 0.22 -21.91
N ARG A 89 -10.03 -0.15 -22.97
CA ARG A 89 -10.52 -0.09 -24.36
C ARG A 89 -11.44 -1.25 -24.70
N TYR A 90 -11.42 -2.31 -23.90
CA TYR A 90 -12.33 -3.44 -24.01
C TYR A 90 -13.37 -3.33 -22.89
N LEU A 91 -14.62 -3.64 -23.22
CA LEU A 91 -15.72 -3.60 -22.26
C LEU A 91 -15.61 -4.76 -21.26
N HIS A 92 -15.89 -4.46 -19.99
CA HIS A 92 -15.94 -5.44 -18.92
C HIS A 92 -16.83 -4.91 -17.80
N ASP A 93 -17.71 -5.75 -17.25
CA ASP A 93 -18.78 -5.31 -16.34
C ASP A 93 -18.24 -4.80 -14.99
N ASN A 94 -17.17 -5.40 -14.45
CA ASN A 94 -16.56 -4.99 -13.17
C ASN A 94 -16.34 -3.47 -13.01
N ILE A 95 -15.93 -2.74 -14.06
CA ILE A 95 -15.70 -1.29 -13.95
C ILE A 95 -17.01 -0.50 -13.85
N VAL A 96 -18.07 -0.99 -14.49
CA VAL A 96 -19.42 -0.43 -14.45
C VAL A 96 -20.07 -0.72 -13.11
N ASP A 97 -20.02 -1.98 -12.66
CA ASP A 97 -20.55 -2.40 -11.36
C ASP A 97 -19.87 -1.66 -10.21
N TYR A 98 -18.54 -1.48 -10.31
CA TYR A 98 -17.80 -0.72 -9.30
C TYR A 98 -18.19 0.76 -9.31
N ALA A 99 -18.35 1.38 -10.48
CA ALA A 99 -18.80 2.78 -10.57
C ALA A 99 -20.22 2.96 -10.00
N GLN A 100 -21.13 2.03 -10.30
CA GLN A 100 -22.49 2.06 -9.78
C GLN A 100 -22.50 1.96 -8.25
N ARG A 101 -21.85 0.94 -7.68
CA ARG A 101 -21.75 0.75 -6.22
C ARG A 101 -21.08 1.94 -5.54
N LEU A 102 -20.07 2.54 -6.16
CA LEU A 102 -19.42 3.73 -5.62
C LEU A 102 -20.36 4.94 -5.63
N SER A 103 -21.16 5.10 -6.67
CA SER A 103 -22.14 6.20 -6.78
C SER A 103 -23.19 6.17 -5.66
N GLU A 104 -23.60 4.98 -5.21
CA GLU A 104 -24.54 4.79 -4.11
C GLU A 104 -24.01 5.29 -2.76
N THR A 105 -22.68 5.44 -2.63
CA THR A 105 -22.02 5.96 -1.42
C THR A 105 -21.78 7.47 -1.44
N LEU A 106 -22.11 8.13 -2.56
CA LEU A 106 -21.84 9.56 -2.79
C LEU A 106 -23.15 10.35 -2.95
N PRO A 107 -23.13 11.68 -2.74
CA PRO A 107 -24.26 12.54 -3.08
C PRO A 107 -24.62 12.46 -4.57
N GLU A 108 -25.91 12.59 -4.90
CA GLU A 108 -26.46 12.44 -6.27
C GLU A 108 -25.74 13.25 -7.35
N LYS A 109 -25.22 14.43 -6.99
CA LYS A 109 -24.48 15.31 -7.91
C LYS A 109 -23.09 14.77 -8.32
N LEU A 110 -22.56 13.74 -7.64
CA LEU A 110 -21.25 13.15 -7.89
C LEU A 110 -21.40 11.77 -8.57
N CYS A 111 -21.81 11.78 -9.84
CA CYS A 111 -22.15 10.56 -10.59
C CYS A 111 -21.20 10.26 -11.78
N VAL A 112 -20.16 11.06 -12.00
CA VAL A 112 -19.19 10.86 -13.09
C VAL A 112 -17.85 10.41 -12.53
N PHE A 113 -17.34 9.28 -13.03
CA PHE A 113 -16.13 8.63 -12.52
C PHE A 113 -15.00 8.60 -13.55
N TYR A 114 -13.80 8.98 -13.11
CA TYR A 114 -12.55 8.77 -13.84
C TYR A 114 -11.61 7.93 -12.97
N PHE A 115 -11.31 6.70 -13.39
CA PHE A 115 -10.46 5.79 -12.64
C PHE A 115 -8.97 6.08 -12.88
N LEU A 116 -8.21 6.19 -11.79
CA LEU A 116 -6.78 6.50 -11.79
C LEU A 116 -6.05 5.57 -10.81
N ASN A 117 -4.75 5.32 -11.05
CA ASN A 117 -3.96 4.38 -10.25
C ASN A 117 -3.31 5.00 -9.00
N SER A 118 -3.33 6.33 -8.85
CA SER A 118 -2.77 6.99 -7.67
C SER A 118 -3.35 8.39 -7.45
N GLY A 119 -3.30 8.87 -6.20
CA GLY A 119 -3.79 10.20 -5.82
C GLY A 119 -3.04 11.35 -6.53
N SER A 120 -1.75 11.17 -6.83
CA SER A 120 -0.93 12.19 -7.51
C SER A 120 -1.41 12.50 -8.93
N LYS A 121 -2.10 11.56 -9.60
CA LYS A 121 -2.62 11.77 -10.96
C LYS A 121 -3.85 12.68 -11.01
N LYS A 122 -4.40 13.11 -9.86
CA LYS A 122 -5.52 14.07 -9.78
C LYS A 122 -5.13 15.50 -10.20
N GLY A 123 -3.83 15.83 -10.29
CA GLY A 123 -3.34 17.17 -10.63
C GLY A 123 -3.24 17.49 -12.13
N ALA A 124 -3.50 16.52 -13.02
CA ALA A 124 -3.50 16.77 -14.45
C ALA A 124 -4.84 17.44 -14.84
N LYS A 125 -4.87 18.78 -14.78
CA LYS A 125 -5.88 19.57 -15.47
C LYS A 125 -5.87 19.16 -16.94
N LYS A 126 -6.99 18.65 -17.42
CA LYS A 126 -7.30 18.65 -18.85
C LYS A 126 -7.95 19.99 -19.17
#